data_AF-A0A434SQ80-F1
#
_entry.id   AF-A0A434SQ80-F1
#
_cell.length_a   1.000
_cell.length_b   1.000
_cell.length_c   1.000
_cell.angle_alpha   90.00
_cell.angle_beta   90.00
_cell.angle_gamma   90.00
#
_symmetry.space_group_name_H-M   'P 1'
#
loop_
_entity.id
_entity.type
_entity.pdbx_description
1 polymer ?
#
loop_
_entity_poly.entity_id
_entity_poly.type
_entity_poly.pdbx_seq_one_letter_code
_entity_poly.pdbx_strand_id
1 'polypeptide(L)'
;MTGIRKRHSSTPAVEWPTVFLTLFCYGAWLATGFLLWPSYPLLALVALALILALQSSLMHEVLHGHPTRNANINEAFVILPIGLVWPFRRFKAIHLRHHADERLTDPLDDPESYYQALWMHAEMPPAMKVLLKINNTMVGRFVLGPWLSSIGFFLEDARQMAAGDKAIRKAWLLHAVGLAVVVPIVTFGFGIPLWLYILGPVWLGQSLISVRTYAEHQWSEHPEGRTIIVERSPLSFLFLNNNLHFVHHKSPTVAWYRLPKMFRDRREEWLRMNNGYVYPNYFALIKSFGFKAKEPVVHPVLRRAPEPGRAFKPRIRARNVSGLGTAPVPAEPPKE
;
A
#
# COMPACT_ATOMS: atom_id res chain seq x y z
N MET A 1 -35.36 -29.99 -9.60
CA MET A 1 -34.23 -29.77 -10.53
C MET A 1 -32.96 -29.55 -9.72
N THR A 2 -31.94 -30.33 -10.04
CA THR A 2 -30.69 -30.61 -9.31
C THR A 2 -29.88 -29.37 -8.95
N GLY A 3 -29.71 -29.12 -7.65
CA GLY A 3 -28.77 -28.14 -7.12
C GLY A 3 -27.33 -28.60 -7.35
N ILE A 4 -26.61 -27.87 -8.20
CA ILE A 4 -25.18 -28.07 -8.41
C ILE A 4 -24.46 -27.64 -7.12
N ARG A 5 -24.13 -28.61 -6.26
CA ARG A 5 -23.10 -28.43 -5.23
C ARG A 5 -21.80 -28.09 -5.95
N LYS A 6 -21.38 -26.82 -5.91
CA LYS A 6 -20.01 -26.43 -6.24
C LYS A 6 -19.08 -27.21 -5.31
N ARG A 7 -18.41 -28.24 -5.83
CA ARG A 7 -17.26 -28.86 -5.17
C ARG A 7 -16.22 -27.76 -4.97
N HIS A 8 -16.04 -27.29 -3.75
CA HIS A 8 -14.82 -26.57 -3.39
C HIS A 8 -13.66 -27.54 -3.62
N SER A 9 -12.87 -27.31 -4.66
CA SER A 9 -11.63 -28.05 -4.83
C SER A 9 -10.72 -27.74 -3.63
N SER A 10 -10.40 -28.79 -2.89
CA SER A 10 -9.56 -28.78 -1.69
C SER A 10 -8.06 -28.76 -2.02
N THR A 11 -7.67 -28.54 -3.27
CA THR A 11 -6.26 -28.41 -3.65
C THR A 11 -5.70 -27.06 -3.16
N PRO A 12 -4.57 -27.02 -2.45
CA PRO A 12 -3.83 -25.79 -2.22
C PRO A 12 -3.25 -25.32 -3.55
N ALA A 13 -3.86 -24.31 -4.16
CA ALA A 13 -3.28 -23.66 -5.33
C ALA A 13 -2.18 -22.71 -4.86
N VAL A 14 -0.93 -23.09 -5.07
CA VAL A 14 0.20 -22.16 -5.00
C VAL A 14 0.12 -21.25 -6.22
N GLU A 15 0.18 -19.95 -6.00
CA GLU A 15 0.16 -18.98 -7.09
C GLU A 15 1.56 -18.78 -7.67
N TRP A 16 1.95 -19.71 -8.54
CA TRP A 16 3.24 -19.71 -9.22
C TRP A 16 3.62 -18.39 -9.91
N PRO A 17 2.71 -17.63 -10.55
CA PRO A 17 3.07 -16.32 -11.11
C PRO A 17 3.65 -15.36 -10.06
N THR A 18 3.05 -15.31 -8.88
CA THR A 18 3.53 -14.47 -7.76
C THR A 18 4.83 -15.01 -7.18
N VAL A 19 4.97 -16.34 -7.05
CA VAL A 19 6.22 -16.98 -6.62
C VAL A 19 7.38 -16.61 -7.56
N PHE A 20 7.22 -16.82 -8.86
CA PHE A 20 8.26 -16.52 -9.84
C PHE A 20 8.57 -15.03 -9.91
N LEU A 21 7.56 -14.17 -9.80
CA LEU A 21 7.79 -12.73 -9.80
C LEU A 21 8.57 -12.26 -8.57
N THR A 22 8.31 -12.84 -7.40
CA THR A 22 9.11 -12.55 -6.20
C THR A 22 10.55 -13.03 -6.35
N LEU A 23 10.77 -14.25 -6.85
CA LEU A 23 12.12 -14.77 -7.11
C LEU A 23 12.86 -13.90 -8.13
N PHE A 24 12.17 -13.50 -9.19
CA PHE A 24 12.72 -12.56 -10.18
C PHE A 24 13.06 -11.22 -9.54
N CYS A 25 12.20 -10.66 -8.69
CA CYS A 25 12.44 -9.37 -8.03
C CYS A 25 13.73 -9.39 -7.19
N TYR A 26 13.91 -10.39 -6.32
CA TYR A 26 15.12 -10.51 -5.50
C TYR A 26 16.35 -10.94 -6.32
N GLY A 27 16.19 -11.81 -7.31
CA GLY A 27 17.26 -12.21 -8.22
C GLY A 27 17.75 -11.03 -9.05
N ALA A 28 16.85 -10.21 -9.58
CA ALA A 28 17.17 -8.97 -10.30
C ALA A 28 17.83 -7.94 -9.40
N TRP A 29 17.41 -7.82 -8.13
CA TRP A 29 18.07 -6.96 -7.15
C TRP A 29 19.54 -7.37 -6.94
N LEU A 30 19.80 -8.65 -6.69
CA LEU A 30 21.15 -9.19 -6.53
C LEU A 30 21.98 -9.02 -7.82
N ALA A 31 21.42 -9.39 -8.98
CA ALA A 31 22.12 -9.27 -10.25
C ALA A 31 22.43 -7.80 -10.59
N THR A 32 21.51 -6.89 -10.33
CA THR A 32 21.74 -5.46 -10.56
C THR A 32 22.83 -4.92 -9.64
N GLY A 33 22.80 -5.27 -8.36
CA GLY A 33 23.78 -4.83 -7.38
C GLY A 33 25.18 -5.42 -7.57
N PHE A 34 25.30 -6.69 -7.95
CA PHE A 34 26.61 -7.34 -8.14
C PHE A 34 27.17 -7.21 -9.55
N LEU A 35 26.33 -7.26 -10.59
CA LEU A 35 26.79 -7.34 -11.97
C LEU A 35 26.66 -6.01 -12.72
N LEU A 36 25.59 -5.25 -12.48
CA LEU A 36 25.33 -4.02 -13.24
C LEU A 36 25.96 -2.79 -12.60
N TRP A 37 25.85 -2.65 -11.27
CA TRP A 37 26.35 -1.50 -10.53
C TRP A 37 27.85 -1.19 -10.76
N PRO A 38 28.78 -2.18 -10.75
CA PRO A 38 30.21 -1.89 -10.90
C PRO A 38 30.59 -1.23 -12.24
N SER A 39 29.83 -1.52 -13.30
CA SER A 39 30.14 -1.06 -14.66
C SER A 39 29.20 0.05 -15.15
N TYR A 40 27.95 0.07 -14.69
CA TYR A 40 26.90 0.98 -15.17
C TYR A 40 26.10 1.57 -14.01
N PRO A 41 26.71 2.42 -13.16
CA PRO A 41 26.11 2.86 -11.90
C PRO A 41 24.78 3.61 -12.10
N LEU A 42 24.68 4.52 -13.08
CA LEU A 42 23.43 5.25 -13.34
C LEU A 42 22.29 4.32 -13.75
N LEU A 43 22.56 3.38 -14.66
CA LEU A 43 21.56 2.41 -15.11
C LEU A 43 21.15 1.48 -13.96
N ALA A 44 22.10 1.05 -13.13
CA ALA A 44 21.84 0.24 -11.96
C ALA A 44 20.95 0.97 -10.94
N LEU A 45 21.18 2.26 -10.66
CA LEU A 45 20.32 3.02 -9.74
C LEU A 45 18.87 3.11 -10.24
N VAL A 46 18.66 3.34 -11.54
CA VAL A 46 17.31 3.36 -12.14
C VAL A 46 16.67 1.97 -12.09
N ALA A 47 17.41 0.92 -12.45
CA ALA A 47 16.91 -0.45 -12.40
C ALA A 47 16.54 -0.86 -10.97
N LEU A 48 17.39 -0.55 -9.98
CA LEU A 48 17.11 -0.78 -8.56
C LEU A 48 15.84 -0.03 -8.13
N ALA A 49 15.64 1.22 -8.53
CA ALA A 49 14.40 1.95 -8.20
C ALA A 49 13.14 1.24 -8.69
N LEU A 50 13.15 0.72 -9.92
CA LEU A 50 12.05 -0.07 -10.48
C LEU A 50 11.84 -1.39 -9.73
N ILE A 51 12.92 -2.08 -9.39
CA ILE A 51 12.88 -3.33 -8.62
C ILE A 51 12.31 -3.07 -7.21
N LEU A 52 12.70 -1.98 -6.56
CA LEU A 52 12.23 -1.62 -5.22
C LEU A 52 10.74 -1.22 -5.25
N ALA A 53 10.30 -0.52 -6.30
CA ALA A 53 8.87 -0.28 -6.52
C ALA A 53 8.11 -1.61 -6.73
N LEU A 54 8.62 -2.53 -7.57
CA LEU A 54 8.03 -3.86 -7.75
C LEU A 54 7.93 -4.61 -6.41
N GLN A 55 8.98 -4.56 -5.58
CA GLN A 55 8.98 -5.21 -4.28
C GLN A 55 7.92 -4.63 -3.33
N SER A 56 7.70 -3.32 -3.36
CA SER A 56 6.60 -2.70 -2.61
C SER A 56 5.22 -3.18 -3.08
N SER A 57 5.03 -3.34 -4.40
CA SER A 57 3.81 -3.95 -4.93
C SER A 57 3.65 -5.43 -4.54
N LEU A 58 4.74 -6.20 -4.51
CA LEU A 58 4.73 -7.58 -4.02
C LEU A 58 4.42 -7.65 -2.52
N MET A 59 4.91 -6.73 -1.70
CA MET A 59 4.52 -6.63 -0.29
C MET A 59 3.00 -6.41 -0.16
N HIS A 60 2.42 -5.55 -1.01
CA HIS A 60 0.98 -5.32 -1.07
C HIS A 60 0.20 -6.58 -1.48
N GLU A 61 0.67 -7.32 -2.48
CA GLU A 61 0.05 -8.59 -2.89
C GLU A 61 0.12 -9.63 -1.74
N VAL A 62 1.27 -9.75 -1.09
CA VAL A 62 1.51 -10.74 -0.04
C VAL A 62 0.69 -10.48 1.23
N LEU A 63 0.47 -9.21 1.60
CA LEU A 63 -0.38 -8.87 2.75
C LEU A 63 -1.85 -9.29 2.57
N HIS A 64 -2.30 -9.46 1.32
CA HIS A 64 -3.65 -9.93 0.96
C HIS A 64 -3.78 -11.46 0.95
N GLY A 65 -2.71 -12.17 1.31
CA GLY A 65 -2.76 -13.63 1.49
C GLY A 65 -2.24 -14.43 0.30
N HIS A 66 -1.47 -13.81 -0.58
CA HIS A 66 -0.77 -14.47 -1.68
C HIS A 66 0.69 -14.80 -1.30
N PRO A 67 1.34 -15.82 -1.90
CA PRO A 67 0.85 -16.70 -2.96
C PRO A 67 0.28 -18.04 -2.47
N THR A 68 0.24 -18.27 -1.15
CA THR A 68 -0.21 -19.54 -0.55
C THR A 68 -1.31 -19.30 0.50
N ARG A 69 -1.98 -20.36 0.95
CA ARG A 69 -2.93 -20.26 2.07
C ARG A 69 -2.28 -20.00 3.44
N ASN A 70 -0.95 -20.09 3.55
CA ASN A 70 -0.24 -19.94 4.82
C ASN A 70 0.40 -18.56 4.90
N ALA A 71 -0.10 -17.73 5.82
CA ALA A 71 0.37 -16.36 6.02
C ALA A 71 1.86 -16.26 6.39
N ASN A 72 2.42 -17.25 7.10
CA ASN A 72 3.84 -17.25 7.48
C ASN A 72 4.74 -17.56 6.27
N ILE A 73 4.32 -18.49 5.41
CA ILE A 73 5.03 -18.80 4.16
C ILE A 73 4.98 -17.57 3.24
N ASN A 74 3.81 -16.92 3.14
CA ASN A 74 3.64 -15.70 2.37
C ASN A 74 4.55 -14.58 2.87
N GLU A 75 4.60 -14.33 4.18
CA GLU A 75 5.51 -13.32 4.77
C GLU A 75 6.99 -13.61 4.45
N ALA A 76 7.41 -14.88 4.42
CA ALA A 76 8.78 -15.25 4.07
C ALA A 76 9.19 -14.79 2.65
N PHE A 77 8.25 -14.65 1.72
CA PHE A 77 8.51 -14.13 0.38
C PHE A 77 8.91 -12.65 0.37
N VAL A 78 8.63 -11.88 1.43
CA VAL A 78 8.91 -10.43 1.49
C VAL A 78 9.65 -10.02 2.76
N ILE A 79 10.25 -10.98 3.45
CA ILE A 79 10.92 -10.76 4.73
C ILE A 79 12.17 -9.89 4.62
N LEU A 80 12.80 -9.84 3.44
CA LEU A 80 13.96 -8.99 3.18
C LEU A 80 13.49 -7.63 2.67
N PRO A 81 13.56 -6.56 3.50
CA PRO A 81 13.02 -5.26 3.16
C PRO A 81 14.02 -4.47 2.30
N ILE A 82 14.19 -4.85 1.03
CA ILE A 82 15.15 -4.18 0.12
C ILE A 82 14.79 -2.71 -0.14
N GLY A 83 13.54 -2.30 0.09
CA GLY A 83 13.09 -0.91 0.10
C GLY A 83 13.28 -0.16 1.43
N LEU A 84 13.87 -0.79 2.45
CA LEU A 84 14.30 -0.29 3.76
C LEU A 84 13.25 0.31 4.72
N VAL A 85 12.17 0.92 4.24
CA VAL A 85 11.36 1.83 5.07
C VAL A 85 10.24 1.13 5.83
N TRP A 86 9.53 0.19 5.20
CA TRP A 86 8.23 -0.28 5.69
C TRP A 86 8.31 -1.67 6.37
N PRO A 87 8.07 -1.79 7.69
CA PRO A 87 7.91 -3.08 8.36
C PRO A 87 6.68 -3.82 7.82
N PHE A 88 6.86 -4.98 7.20
CA PHE A 88 5.79 -5.71 6.50
C PHE A 88 4.53 -5.92 7.37
N ARG A 89 4.68 -6.38 8.61
CA ARG A 89 3.53 -6.62 9.50
C ARG A 89 2.79 -5.35 9.87
N ARG A 90 3.50 -4.23 9.99
CA ARG A 90 2.88 -2.94 10.27
C ARG A 90 2.13 -2.43 9.05
N PHE A 91 2.75 -2.51 7.88
CA PHE A 91 2.11 -2.19 6.60
C PHE A 91 0.84 -3.03 6.41
N LYS A 92 0.92 -4.35 6.60
CA LYS A 92 -0.24 -5.25 6.58
C LYS A 92 -1.36 -4.80 7.54
N ALA A 93 -1.04 -4.50 8.80
CA ALA A 93 -2.05 -4.11 9.78
C ALA A 93 -2.73 -2.77 9.44
N ILE A 94 -1.98 -1.80 8.91
CA ILE A 94 -2.52 -0.51 8.46
C ILE A 94 -3.40 -0.70 7.23
N HIS A 95 -2.87 -1.39 6.22
CA HIS A 95 -3.55 -1.54 4.94
C HIS A 95 -4.83 -2.40 5.03
N LEU A 96 -4.83 -3.45 5.85
CA LEU A 96 -6.06 -4.23 6.08
C LEU A 96 -7.15 -3.44 6.81
N ARG A 97 -6.79 -2.42 7.60
CA ARG A 97 -7.78 -1.48 8.16
C ARG A 97 -8.29 -0.50 7.11
N HIS A 98 -7.41 -0.08 6.20
CA HIS A 98 -7.75 0.79 5.07
C HIS A 98 -8.82 0.18 4.14
N HIS A 99 -8.81 -1.15 3.95
CA HIS A 99 -9.85 -1.87 3.20
C HIS A 99 -11.28 -1.82 3.79
N ALA A 100 -11.50 -1.12 4.91
CA ALA A 100 -12.83 -0.81 5.39
C ALA A 100 -13.48 0.33 4.56
N ASP A 101 -14.00 -0.02 3.38
CA ASP A 101 -14.53 0.89 2.34
C ASP A 101 -15.39 2.06 2.87
N GLU A 102 -16.27 1.85 3.87
CA GLU A 102 -17.15 2.90 4.42
C GLU A 102 -16.39 4.11 4.99
N ARG A 103 -15.14 3.89 5.43
CA ARG A 103 -14.30 4.88 6.12
C ARG A 103 -13.20 5.46 5.25
N LEU A 104 -13.10 5.04 3.99
CA LEU A 104 -12.13 5.60 3.04
C LEU A 104 -12.20 7.12 3.04
N THR A 105 -11.01 7.73 3.02
CA THR A 105 -10.73 9.17 3.09
C THR A 105 -10.90 9.86 4.43
N ASP A 106 -11.44 9.20 5.47
CA ASP A 106 -11.53 9.82 6.81
C ASP A 106 -10.13 10.06 7.39
N PRO A 107 -9.74 11.31 7.73
CA PRO A 107 -8.41 11.63 8.25
C PRO A 107 -7.98 10.88 9.52
N LEU A 108 -8.92 10.38 10.32
CA LEU A 108 -8.65 9.72 11.59
C LEU A 108 -8.85 8.21 11.54
N ASP A 109 -9.81 7.74 10.74
CA ASP A 109 -10.16 6.32 10.68
C ASP A 109 -9.49 5.57 9.50
N ASP A 110 -9.19 6.27 8.40
CA ASP A 110 -8.46 5.70 7.27
C ASP A 110 -6.96 6.02 7.39
N PRO A 111 -6.13 5.01 7.71
CA PRO A 111 -4.71 5.22 7.93
C PRO A 111 -3.91 5.53 6.65
N GLU A 112 -4.53 5.44 5.47
CA GLU A 112 -3.93 5.82 4.19
C GLU A 112 -4.55 7.11 3.61
N SER A 113 -5.43 7.78 4.37
CA SER A 113 -6.03 9.04 3.95
C SER A 113 -4.98 10.14 3.78
N TYR A 114 -5.08 10.86 2.66
CA TYR A 114 -4.28 12.06 2.41
C TYR A 114 -4.94 13.35 2.90
N TYR A 115 -6.14 13.24 3.46
CA TYR A 115 -6.84 14.39 4.02
C TYR A 115 -6.42 14.65 5.46
N GLN A 116 -6.49 15.91 5.85
CA GLN A 116 -6.35 16.35 7.23
C GLN A 116 -7.71 16.77 7.80
N ALA A 117 -7.91 16.52 9.09
CA ALA A 117 -9.02 17.12 9.82
C ALA A 117 -8.86 18.65 9.84
N LEU A 118 -9.97 19.40 9.77
CA LEU A 118 -9.92 20.86 9.63
C LEU A 118 -9.18 21.52 10.80
N TRP A 119 -9.49 21.11 12.03
CA TRP A 119 -8.93 21.66 13.25
C TRP A 119 -7.45 21.32 13.41
N MET A 120 -7.06 20.07 13.14
CA MET A 120 -5.64 19.67 13.13
C MET A 120 -4.84 20.47 12.10
N HIS A 121 -5.38 20.62 10.88
CA HIS A 121 -4.74 21.43 9.85
C HIS A 121 -4.66 22.90 10.25
N ALA A 122 -5.68 23.47 10.90
CA ALA A 122 -5.68 24.86 11.35
C ALA A 122 -4.53 25.15 12.33
N GLU A 123 -4.19 24.18 13.19
CA GLU A 123 -3.10 24.26 14.17
C GLU A 123 -1.70 24.01 13.56
N MET A 124 -1.62 23.52 12.32
CA MET A 124 -0.31 23.26 11.69
C MET A 124 0.48 24.55 11.42
N PRO A 125 1.82 24.49 11.52
CA PRO A 125 2.70 25.58 11.08
C PRO A 125 2.44 25.97 9.62
N PRO A 126 2.53 27.27 9.25
CA PRO A 126 2.29 27.71 7.87
C PRO A 126 3.13 26.99 6.82
N ALA A 127 4.40 26.69 7.13
CA ALA A 127 5.29 25.95 6.24
C ALA A 127 4.77 24.54 5.95
N MET A 128 4.20 23.85 6.94
CA MET A 128 3.62 22.50 6.75
C MET A 128 2.37 22.56 5.87
N LYS A 129 1.52 23.58 6.05
CA LYS A 129 0.34 23.81 5.19
C LYS A 129 0.75 23.99 3.72
N VAL A 130 1.80 24.76 3.46
CA VAL A 130 2.36 24.94 2.11
C VAL A 130 2.92 23.63 1.57
N LEU A 131 3.68 22.90 2.38
CA LEU A 131 4.28 21.62 2.00
C LEU A 131 3.22 20.59 1.61
N LEU A 132 2.15 20.46 2.40
CA LEU A 132 1.01 19.59 2.10
C LEU A 132 0.26 20.03 0.83
N LYS A 133 0.10 21.33 0.60
CA LYS A 133 -0.50 21.85 -0.63
C LYS A 133 0.32 21.48 -1.87
N ILE A 134 1.64 21.58 -1.81
CA ILE A 134 2.53 21.16 -2.90
C ILE A 134 2.46 19.64 -3.08
N ASN A 135 2.50 18.87 -1.99
CA ASN A 135 2.37 17.41 -1.98
C ASN A 135 1.02 16.89 -2.52
N ASN A 136 0.00 17.74 -2.59
CA ASN A 136 -1.29 17.43 -3.24
C ASN A 136 -1.27 17.63 -4.77
N THR A 137 -0.19 18.14 -5.36
CA THR A 137 0.11 18.00 -6.80
C THR A 137 0.83 16.67 -7.06
N MET A 138 0.75 16.13 -8.27
CA MET A 138 1.38 14.84 -8.58
C MET A 138 2.92 14.93 -8.58
N VAL A 139 3.50 16.02 -9.11
CA VAL A 139 4.96 16.25 -9.07
C VAL A 139 5.42 16.47 -7.62
N GLY A 140 4.66 17.25 -6.85
CA GLY A 140 4.95 17.43 -5.43
C GLY A 140 4.87 16.11 -4.66
N ARG A 141 3.86 15.26 -4.92
CA ARG A 141 3.73 13.93 -4.30
C ARG A 141 4.89 13.01 -4.67
N PHE A 142 5.33 13.05 -5.92
CA PHE A 142 6.46 12.26 -6.39
C PHE A 142 7.73 12.62 -5.60
N VAL A 143 7.99 13.91 -5.38
CA VAL A 143 9.22 14.36 -4.73
C VAL A 143 9.14 14.32 -3.19
N LEU A 144 8.07 14.86 -2.63
CA LEU A 144 7.89 15.09 -1.19
C LEU A 144 7.18 13.93 -0.48
N GLY A 145 6.33 13.19 -1.19
CA GLY A 145 5.49 12.13 -0.63
C GLY A 145 6.27 11.07 0.14
N PRO A 146 7.38 10.51 -0.42
CA PRO A 146 8.21 9.54 0.30
C PRO A 146 8.72 10.06 1.64
N TRP A 147 9.19 11.31 1.69
CA TRP A 147 9.71 11.94 2.91
C TRP A 147 8.62 12.14 3.95
N LEU A 148 7.53 12.79 3.53
CA LEU A 148 6.40 13.09 4.42
C LEU A 148 5.79 11.82 5.01
N SER A 149 5.59 10.80 4.18
CA SER A 149 4.99 9.53 4.59
C SER A 149 5.93 8.78 5.53
N SER A 150 7.22 8.68 5.21
CA SER A 150 8.20 7.96 6.04
C SER A 150 8.40 8.64 7.40
N ILE A 151 8.57 9.96 7.43
CA ILE A 151 8.77 10.71 8.68
C ILE A 151 7.51 10.61 9.56
N GLY A 152 6.33 10.86 9.00
CA GLY A 152 5.07 10.76 9.75
C GLY A 152 4.85 9.35 10.31
N PHE A 153 5.14 8.32 9.50
CA PHE A 153 5.06 6.92 9.91
C PHE A 153 6.01 6.60 11.07
N PHE A 154 7.29 7.00 10.96
CA PHE A 154 8.28 6.74 12.01
C PHE A 154 7.95 7.45 13.32
N LEU A 155 7.50 8.70 13.27
CA LEU A 155 7.13 9.46 14.47
C LEU A 155 5.93 8.83 15.18
N GLU A 156 4.87 8.48 14.43
CA GLU A 156 3.67 7.90 15.02
C GLU A 156 3.93 6.49 15.57
N ASP A 157 4.68 5.65 14.85
CA ASP A 157 5.05 4.33 15.35
C ASP A 157 5.99 4.41 16.56
N ALA A 158 6.95 5.34 16.58
CA ALA A 158 7.80 5.56 17.76
C ALA A 158 6.96 5.95 18.99
N ARG A 159 5.97 6.82 18.81
CA ARG A 159 5.03 7.22 19.86
C ARG A 159 4.20 6.04 20.36
N GLN A 160 3.62 5.24 19.46
CA GLN A 160 2.83 4.05 19.83
C GLN A 160 3.69 2.97 20.50
N MET A 161 4.93 2.77 20.03
CA MET A 161 5.89 1.89 20.69
C MET A 161 6.26 2.39 22.08
N ALA A 162 6.51 3.68 22.27
CA ALA A 162 6.78 4.27 23.58
C ALA A 162 5.57 4.10 24.53
N ALA A 163 4.35 4.22 24.01
CA ALA A 163 3.10 3.96 24.73
C ALA A 163 2.84 2.47 25.04
N GLY A 164 3.72 1.55 24.61
CA GLY A 164 3.68 0.14 25.00
C GLY A 164 3.07 -0.82 23.97
N ASP A 165 2.83 -0.39 22.73
CA ASP A 165 2.29 -1.28 21.69
C ASP A 165 3.29 -2.39 21.33
N LYS A 166 3.02 -3.60 21.84
CA LYS A 166 3.86 -4.78 21.63
C LYS A 166 3.81 -5.30 20.19
N ALA A 167 2.71 -5.11 19.48
CA ALA A 167 2.55 -5.59 18.11
C ALA A 167 3.41 -4.77 17.13
N ILE A 168 3.43 -3.46 17.31
CA ILE A 168 4.28 -2.54 16.52
C ILE A 168 5.76 -2.80 16.84
N ARG A 169 6.14 -2.92 18.12
CA ARG A 169 7.51 -3.28 18.51
C ARG A 169 7.98 -4.57 17.85
N LYS A 170 7.12 -5.61 17.81
CA LYS A 170 7.44 -6.88 17.14
C LYS A 170 7.61 -6.72 15.64
N ALA A 171 6.76 -5.93 14.97
CA ALA A 171 6.89 -5.65 13.54
C ALA A 171 8.24 -4.97 13.23
N TRP A 172 8.63 -4.00 14.06
CA TRP A 172 9.90 -3.30 13.94
C TRP A 172 11.11 -4.18 14.23
N LEU A 173 11.03 -5.06 15.23
CA LEU A 173 12.09 -6.03 15.50
C LEU A 173 12.34 -6.96 14.30
N LEU A 174 11.27 -7.51 13.71
CA LEU A 174 11.38 -8.36 12.53
C LEU A 174 11.93 -7.59 11.31
N HIS A 175 11.52 -6.35 11.14
CA HIS A 175 12.07 -5.47 10.11
C HIS A 175 13.56 -5.21 10.33
N ALA A 176 13.99 -4.96 11.57
CA ALA A 176 15.39 -4.78 11.92
C ALA A 176 16.24 -6.03 11.64
N VAL A 177 15.69 -7.23 11.87
CA VAL A 177 16.35 -8.49 11.47
C VAL A 177 16.54 -8.56 9.96
N GLY A 178 15.51 -8.21 9.18
CA GLY A 178 15.64 -8.13 7.72
C GLY A 178 16.66 -7.10 7.25
N LEU A 179 16.67 -5.91 7.86
CA LEU A 179 17.64 -4.85 7.59
C LEU A 179 19.08 -5.28 7.92
N ALA A 180 19.28 -6.03 9.01
CA ALA A 180 20.58 -6.58 9.38
C ALA A 180 21.16 -7.52 8.32
N VAL A 181 20.32 -8.08 7.43
CA VAL A 181 20.75 -8.85 6.27
C VAL A 181 20.92 -7.95 5.04
N VAL A 182 19.93 -7.10 4.75
CA VAL A 182 19.91 -6.27 3.53
C VAL A 182 21.02 -5.23 3.53
N VAL A 183 21.24 -4.51 4.64
CA VAL A 183 22.20 -3.39 4.71
C VAL A 183 23.63 -3.87 4.39
N PRO A 184 24.16 -4.95 5.00
CA PRO A 184 25.48 -5.47 4.64
C PRO A 184 25.60 -5.91 3.18
N ILE A 185 24.56 -6.49 2.59
CA ILE A 185 24.58 -6.87 1.16
C ILE A 185 24.71 -5.61 0.29
N VAL A 186 23.99 -4.54 0.59
CA VAL A 186 24.09 -3.27 -0.16
C VAL A 186 25.46 -2.62 0.03
N THR A 187 25.92 -2.49 1.27
CA THR A 187 27.11 -1.69 1.58
C THR A 187 28.42 -2.41 1.31
N PHE A 188 28.49 -3.70 1.62
CA PHE A 188 29.72 -4.49 1.49
C PHE A 188 29.65 -5.48 0.31
N GLY A 189 28.49 -6.04 0.03
CA GLY A 189 28.30 -6.93 -1.12
C GLY A 189 28.36 -6.16 -2.44
N PHE A 190 27.41 -5.26 -2.66
CA PHE A 190 27.36 -4.45 -3.87
C PHE A 190 28.41 -3.33 -3.87
N GLY A 191 28.82 -2.86 -2.68
CA GLY A 191 29.69 -1.68 -2.54
C GLY A 191 28.96 -0.36 -2.79
N ILE A 192 27.63 -0.33 -2.72
CA ILE A 192 26.84 0.90 -2.88
C ILE A 192 26.83 1.64 -1.53
N PRO A 193 27.28 2.91 -1.46
CA PRO A 193 27.15 3.70 -0.25
C PRO A 193 25.68 3.78 0.19
N LEU A 194 25.42 3.53 1.48
CA LEU A 194 24.05 3.43 1.98
C LEU A 194 23.22 4.70 1.71
N TRP A 195 23.83 5.88 1.84
CA TRP A 195 23.15 7.15 1.54
C TRP A 195 22.71 7.23 0.08
N LEU A 196 23.51 6.71 -0.86
CA LEU A 196 23.19 6.73 -2.28
C LEU A 196 22.06 5.75 -2.60
N TYR A 197 22.06 4.57 -1.95
CA TYR A 197 20.97 3.61 -2.04
C TYR A 197 19.64 4.18 -1.50
N ILE A 198 19.71 4.95 -0.40
CA ILE A 198 18.54 5.61 0.21
C ILE A 198 18.02 6.75 -0.69
N LEU A 199 18.90 7.68 -1.09
CA LEU A 199 18.50 8.87 -1.85
C LEU A 199 18.15 8.58 -3.31
N GLY A 200 18.72 7.52 -3.90
CA GLY A 200 18.42 7.10 -5.25
C GLY A 200 17.33 6.03 -5.30
N PRO A 201 17.67 4.73 -5.31
CA PRO A 201 16.71 3.63 -5.48
C PRO A 201 15.54 3.61 -4.49
N VAL A 202 15.78 3.79 -3.19
CA VAL A 202 14.72 3.70 -2.18
C VAL A 202 13.74 4.85 -2.32
N TRP A 203 14.25 6.08 -2.35
CA TRP A 203 13.40 7.26 -2.56
C TRP A 203 12.65 7.18 -3.88
N LEU A 204 13.33 6.90 -5.00
CA LEU A 204 12.69 6.86 -6.32
C LEU A 204 11.69 5.70 -6.44
N GLY A 205 11.97 4.54 -5.85
CA GLY A 205 11.03 3.42 -5.79
C GLY A 205 9.75 3.79 -5.05
N GLN A 206 9.87 4.50 -3.92
CA GLN A 206 8.71 5.03 -3.21
C GLN A 206 7.98 6.14 -3.99
N SER A 207 8.70 7.01 -4.68
CA SER A 207 8.13 8.03 -5.57
C SER A 207 7.30 7.39 -6.69
N LEU A 208 7.77 6.29 -7.27
CA LEU A 208 7.02 5.55 -8.28
C LEU A 208 5.74 4.93 -7.70
N ILE A 209 5.80 4.35 -6.49
CA ILE A 209 4.60 3.86 -5.81
C ILE A 209 3.64 5.00 -5.49
N SER A 210 4.13 6.18 -5.12
CA SER A 210 3.26 7.32 -4.82
C SER A 210 2.48 7.83 -6.04
N VAL A 211 2.94 7.56 -7.28
CA VAL A 211 2.15 7.81 -8.50
C VAL A 211 0.86 6.98 -8.51
N ARG A 212 0.96 5.70 -8.10
CA ARG A 212 -0.19 4.81 -7.96
C ARG A 212 -1.13 5.37 -6.90
N THR A 213 -0.61 5.58 -5.70
CA THR A 213 -1.44 5.92 -4.54
C THR A 213 -2.00 7.34 -4.59
N TYR A 214 -1.36 8.27 -5.32
CA TYR A 214 -1.76 9.68 -5.42
C TYR A 214 -3.25 9.90 -5.70
N ALA A 215 -3.81 9.09 -6.60
CA ALA A 215 -5.21 9.19 -7.01
C ALA A 215 -6.02 7.95 -6.63
N GLU A 216 -5.49 7.02 -5.82
CA GLU A 216 -6.23 5.83 -5.41
C GLU A 216 -7.57 6.19 -4.77
N HIS A 217 -7.58 7.28 -3.97
CA HIS A 217 -8.80 7.76 -3.32
C HIS A 217 -9.18 9.21 -3.60
N GLN A 218 -10.49 9.48 -3.55
CA GLN A 218 -11.07 10.82 -3.53
C GLN A 218 -12.25 10.87 -2.55
N TRP A 219 -12.63 12.08 -2.10
CA TRP A 219 -13.88 12.18 -1.37
C TRP A 219 -15.04 12.05 -2.36
N SER A 220 -16.03 11.26 -1.98
CA SER A 220 -17.32 11.16 -2.67
C SER A 220 -18.39 10.88 -1.64
N GLU A 221 -19.59 11.46 -1.83
CA GLU A 221 -20.74 11.16 -0.97
C GLU A 221 -21.11 9.67 -1.02
N HIS A 222 -20.94 9.06 -2.19
CA HIS A 222 -21.08 7.62 -2.39
C HIS A 222 -19.75 6.92 -2.09
N PRO A 223 -19.65 6.02 -1.10
CA PRO A 223 -18.42 5.31 -0.78
C PRO A 223 -17.76 4.63 -1.98
N GLU A 224 -18.55 4.12 -2.91
CA GLU A 224 -18.07 3.46 -4.12
C GLU A 224 -17.37 4.42 -5.09
N GLY A 225 -17.74 5.71 -5.08
CA GLY A 225 -17.09 6.76 -5.86
C GLY A 225 -15.72 7.20 -5.32
N ARG A 226 -15.29 6.64 -4.19
CA ARG A 226 -14.04 7.05 -3.52
C ARG A 226 -12.81 6.36 -4.07
N THR A 227 -12.92 5.28 -4.84
CA THR A 227 -11.76 4.48 -5.29
C THR A 227 -11.63 4.47 -6.81
N ILE A 228 -10.42 4.72 -7.32
CA ILE A 228 -10.18 4.89 -8.76
C ILE A 228 -10.14 3.57 -9.54
N ILE A 229 -10.41 3.67 -10.84
CA ILE A 229 -9.96 2.71 -11.86
C ILE A 229 -9.07 3.45 -12.87
N VAL A 230 -7.82 3.01 -13.01
CA VAL A 230 -6.94 3.43 -14.11
C VAL A 230 -6.80 2.25 -15.07
N GLU A 231 -7.23 2.38 -16.32
CA GLU A 231 -7.42 1.20 -17.19
C GLU A 231 -6.13 0.60 -17.75
N ARG A 232 -5.40 1.32 -18.60
CA ARG A 232 -4.23 0.78 -19.32
C ARG A 232 -3.00 1.65 -19.11
N SER A 233 -1.96 1.11 -18.48
CA SER A 233 -0.69 1.82 -18.36
C SER A 233 0.50 0.87 -18.45
N PRO A 234 1.66 1.32 -18.99
CA PRO A 234 2.91 0.59 -18.82
C PRO A 234 3.25 0.29 -17.35
N LEU A 235 2.81 1.16 -16.43
CA LEU A 235 3.01 0.97 -14.98
C LEU A 235 2.11 -0.09 -14.36
N SER A 236 1.10 -0.60 -15.08
CA SER A 236 0.17 -1.59 -14.53
C SER A 236 0.88 -2.85 -14.05
N PHE A 237 1.91 -3.32 -14.78
CA PHE A 237 2.70 -4.47 -14.33
C PHE A 237 3.50 -4.15 -13.06
N LEU A 238 4.16 -2.99 -13.01
CA LEU A 238 4.93 -2.55 -11.85
C LEU A 238 4.07 -2.46 -10.58
N PHE A 239 2.81 -2.08 -10.75
CA PHE A 239 1.82 -1.97 -9.68
C PHE A 239 1.00 -3.24 -9.46
N LEU A 240 1.34 -4.35 -10.12
CA LEU A 240 0.61 -5.62 -10.04
C LEU A 240 -0.90 -5.43 -10.28
N ASN A 241 -1.23 -4.70 -11.34
CA ASN A 241 -2.59 -4.34 -11.74
C ASN A 241 -3.43 -3.61 -10.68
N ASN A 242 -2.83 -3.16 -9.57
CA ASN A 242 -3.53 -2.39 -8.53
C ASN A 242 -3.98 -1.01 -9.01
N ASN A 243 -3.60 -0.61 -10.22
CA ASN A 243 -4.23 0.50 -10.95
C ASN A 243 -5.75 0.29 -11.15
N LEU A 244 -6.25 -0.96 -11.13
CA LEU A 244 -7.67 -1.29 -11.07
C LEU A 244 -8.18 -1.27 -9.61
N HIS A 245 -7.86 -0.19 -8.88
CA HIS A 245 -7.91 -0.19 -7.42
C HIS A 245 -9.31 -0.42 -6.84
N PHE A 246 -10.36 0.10 -7.48
CA PHE A 246 -11.75 -0.21 -7.09
C PHE A 246 -12.07 -1.72 -7.18
N VAL A 247 -11.59 -2.39 -8.24
CA VAL A 247 -11.79 -3.84 -8.44
C VAL A 247 -11.07 -4.60 -7.33
N HIS A 248 -9.83 -4.17 -7.01
CA HIS A 248 -9.05 -4.70 -5.90
C HIS A 248 -9.77 -4.52 -4.55
N HIS A 249 -10.28 -3.32 -4.23
CA HIS A 249 -11.05 -3.07 -3.01
C HIS A 249 -12.27 -3.98 -2.86
N LYS A 250 -13.00 -4.23 -3.95
CA LYS A 250 -14.16 -5.14 -3.95
C LYS A 250 -13.78 -6.62 -3.93
N SER A 251 -12.53 -6.98 -4.22
CA SER A 251 -12.08 -8.36 -4.30
C SER A 251 -10.60 -8.50 -3.91
N PRO A 252 -10.23 -8.16 -2.66
CA PRO A 252 -8.83 -7.93 -2.26
C PRO A 252 -7.98 -9.21 -2.26
N THR A 253 -8.60 -10.38 -2.19
CA THR A 253 -7.90 -11.68 -2.21
C THR A 253 -7.79 -12.27 -3.62
N VAL A 254 -8.08 -11.49 -4.66
CA VAL A 254 -7.92 -11.92 -6.06
C VAL A 254 -6.51 -11.57 -6.51
N ALA A 255 -5.78 -12.61 -6.91
CA ALA A 255 -4.40 -12.44 -7.34
C ALA A 255 -4.25 -11.41 -8.47
N TRP A 256 -3.19 -10.62 -8.40
CA TRP A 256 -2.94 -9.47 -9.28
C TRP A 256 -3.09 -9.74 -10.77
N TYR A 257 -2.66 -10.92 -11.24
CA TYR A 257 -2.69 -11.31 -12.66
C TYR A 257 -4.11 -11.66 -13.16
N ARG A 258 -5.08 -11.83 -12.24
CA ARG A 258 -6.50 -12.08 -12.56
C ARG A 258 -7.34 -10.81 -12.60
N LEU A 259 -6.92 -9.73 -11.93
CA LEU A 259 -7.63 -8.45 -11.90
C LEU A 259 -7.96 -7.92 -13.31
N PRO A 260 -7.04 -7.91 -14.30
CA PRO A 260 -7.35 -7.39 -15.63
C PRO A 260 -8.47 -8.17 -16.34
N LYS A 261 -8.51 -9.50 -16.19
CA LYS A 261 -9.59 -10.31 -16.76
C LYS A 261 -10.91 -10.01 -16.06
N MET A 262 -10.91 -9.96 -14.73
CA MET A 262 -12.10 -9.66 -13.94
C MET A 262 -12.71 -8.29 -14.27
N PHE A 263 -11.85 -7.29 -14.52
CA PHE A 263 -12.28 -5.99 -14.98
C PHE A 263 -12.87 -6.06 -16.40
N ARG A 264 -12.14 -6.63 -17.37
CA ARG A 264 -12.58 -6.69 -18.77
C ARG A 264 -13.89 -7.45 -18.96
N ASP A 265 -14.09 -8.55 -18.24
CA ASP A 265 -15.29 -9.38 -18.36
C ASP A 265 -16.57 -8.64 -17.96
N ARG A 266 -16.46 -7.59 -17.10
CA ARG A 266 -17.61 -6.84 -16.56
C ARG A 266 -17.33 -5.32 -16.51
N ARG A 267 -16.62 -4.79 -17.51
CA ARG A 267 -16.11 -3.40 -17.49
C ARG A 267 -17.20 -2.40 -17.14
N GLU A 268 -18.31 -2.39 -17.88
CA GLU A 268 -19.40 -1.43 -17.68
C GLU A 268 -20.06 -1.54 -16.30
N GLU A 269 -20.09 -2.73 -15.70
CA GLU A 269 -20.58 -2.92 -14.33
C GLU A 269 -19.65 -2.24 -13.32
N TRP A 270 -18.32 -2.44 -13.46
CA TRP A 270 -17.33 -1.80 -12.60
C TRP A 270 -17.37 -0.27 -12.67
N LEU A 271 -17.51 0.29 -13.88
CA LEU A 271 -17.58 1.76 -14.06
C LEU A 271 -18.86 2.37 -13.49
N ARG A 272 -19.99 1.66 -13.60
CA ARG A 272 -21.24 2.09 -12.95
C ARG A 272 -21.12 2.02 -11.43
N MET A 273 -20.52 0.95 -10.91
CA MET A 273 -20.35 0.78 -9.46
C MET A 273 -19.43 1.83 -8.86
N ASN A 274 -18.32 2.20 -9.51
CA ASN A 274 -17.37 3.18 -8.97
C ASN A 274 -17.75 4.65 -9.22
N ASN A 275 -19.00 4.90 -9.59
CA ASN A 275 -19.54 6.23 -9.89
C ASN A 275 -18.71 7.01 -10.94
N GLY A 276 -18.08 6.32 -11.89
CA GLY A 276 -17.32 6.93 -12.98
C GLY A 276 -15.95 7.48 -12.59
N TYR A 277 -15.40 7.16 -11.41
CA TYR A 277 -14.04 7.59 -11.05
C TYR A 277 -12.96 6.81 -11.81
N VAL A 278 -12.74 7.21 -13.07
CA VAL A 278 -11.99 6.41 -14.06
C VAL A 278 -11.02 7.29 -14.83
N TYR A 279 -9.80 6.79 -15.03
CA TYR A 279 -8.81 7.40 -15.92
C TYR A 279 -8.31 6.38 -16.95
N PRO A 280 -8.03 6.80 -18.19
CA PRO A 280 -7.54 5.88 -19.21
C PRO A 280 -6.14 5.35 -18.90
N ASN A 281 -5.29 6.18 -18.29
CA ASN A 281 -3.90 5.87 -17.95
C ASN A 281 -3.32 6.90 -16.95
N TYR A 282 -2.15 6.60 -16.37
CA TYR A 282 -1.46 7.54 -15.46
C TYR A 282 -0.97 8.82 -16.16
N PHE A 283 -0.73 8.82 -17.47
CA PHE A 283 -0.37 10.03 -18.20
C PHE A 283 -1.51 11.07 -18.19
N ALA A 284 -2.76 10.62 -18.29
CA ALA A 284 -3.93 11.48 -18.14
C ALA A 284 -4.00 12.09 -16.72
N LEU A 285 -3.69 11.32 -15.68
CA LEU A 285 -3.58 11.83 -14.31
C LEU A 285 -2.47 12.88 -14.18
N ILE A 286 -1.28 12.63 -14.72
CA ILE A 286 -0.15 13.59 -14.73
C ILE A 286 -0.56 14.86 -15.47
N LYS A 287 -1.24 14.75 -16.62
CA LYS A 287 -1.71 15.92 -17.38
C LYS A 287 -2.72 16.75 -16.59
N SER A 288 -3.62 16.10 -15.84
CA SER A 288 -4.63 16.78 -15.02
C SER A 288 -4.04 17.43 -13.76
N PHE A 289 -3.09 16.77 -13.11
CA PHE A 289 -2.69 17.07 -11.73
C PHE A 289 -1.19 17.20 -11.49
N GLY A 290 -0.37 17.21 -12.55
CA GLY A 290 1.09 17.35 -12.46
C GLY A 290 1.50 18.51 -11.54
N PHE A 291 0.91 19.68 -11.78
CA PHE A 291 1.16 20.91 -11.02
C PHE A 291 -0.12 21.52 -10.43
N LYS A 292 -1.24 20.79 -10.50
CA LYS A 292 -2.53 21.20 -9.94
C LYS A 292 -2.91 20.24 -8.82
N ALA A 293 -3.34 20.78 -7.68
CA ALA A 293 -3.83 19.94 -6.59
C ALA A 293 -5.06 19.15 -7.04
N LYS A 294 -5.05 17.83 -6.82
CA LYS A 294 -6.21 16.97 -7.11
C LYS A 294 -7.35 17.23 -6.14
N GLU A 295 -7.03 17.24 -4.85
CA GLU A 295 -7.97 17.44 -3.74
C GLU A 295 -7.48 18.56 -2.80
N PRO A 296 -8.38 19.21 -2.04
CA PRO A 296 -7.98 20.03 -0.91
C PRO A 296 -7.22 19.21 0.14
N VAL A 297 -6.30 19.83 0.88
CA VAL A 297 -5.59 19.17 1.99
C VAL A 297 -6.55 18.82 3.12
N VAL A 298 -7.47 19.73 3.44
CA VAL A 298 -8.49 19.49 4.46
C VAL A 298 -9.62 18.68 3.87
N HIS A 299 -10.09 17.68 4.61
CA HIS A 299 -11.24 16.89 4.19
C HIS A 299 -12.46 17.79 3.97
N PRO A 300 -13.15 17.70 2.81
CA PRO A 300 -14.22 18.63 2.48
C PRO A 300 -15.45 18.51 3.40
N VAL A 301 -15.76 17.29 3.90
CA VAL A 301 -17.00 17.01 4.66
C VAL A 301 -16.76 16.49 6.08
N LEU A 302 -15.99 15.40 6.25
CA LEU A 302 -15.70 14.77 7.54
C LEU A 302 -14.70 15.58 8.40
N ARG A 303 -14.70 15.30 9.72
CA ARG A 303 -13.72 15.79 10.72
C ARG A 303 -13.50 17.31 10.71
N ARG A 304 -14.61 18.05 10.63
CA ARG A 304 -14.61 19.53 10.59
C ARG A 304 -14.41 20.15 11.97
N ALA A 305 -14.81 19.45 13.04
CA ALA A 305 -14.62 19.86 14.42
C ALA A 305 -13.96 18.73 15.24
N PRO A 306 -13.36 19.02 16.39
CA PRO A 306 -12.92 18.00 17.33
C PRO A 306 -14.13 17.18 17.80
N GLU A 307 -14.06 15.86 17.63
CA GLU A 307 -15.08 14.95 18.14
C GLU A 307 -14.45 14.13 19.29
N PRO A 308 -15.19 13.87 20.38
CA PRO A 308 -14.70 12.95 21.39
C PRO A 308 -14.42 11.60 20.73
N GLY A 309 -13.20 11.10 20.89
CA GLY A 309 -12.72 9.90 20.23
C GLY A 309 -13.68 8.74 20.47
N ARG A 310 -14.44 8.32 19.46
CA ARG A 310 -15.13 7.04 19.51
C ARG A 310 -14.07 5.97 19.32
N ALA A 311 -13.83 5.19 20.36
CA ALA A 311 -13.04 3.97 20.25
C ALA A 311 -13.52 3.20 19.01
N PHE A 312 -12.58 2.81 18.14
CA PHE A 312 -12.86 1.99 16.98
C PHE A 312 -13.69 0.77 17.41
N LYS A 313 -14.99 0.80 17.12
CA LYS A 313 -15.87 -0.37 17.20
C LYS A 313 -15.84 -1.02 15.82
N PRO A 314 -15.12 -2.14 15.60
CA PRO A 314 -15.27 -2.89 14.38
C PRO A 314 -16.73 -3.34 14.30
N ARG A 315 -17.42 -3.04 13.20
CA ARG A 315 -18.69 -3.70 12.89
C ARG A 315 -18.36 -5.18 12.66
N ILE A 316 -18.66 -6.03 13.64
CA ILE A 316 -18.69 -7.48 13.42
C ILE A 316 -19.88 -7.76 12.48
N ARG A 317 -19.63 -7.69 11.18
CA ARG A 317 -20.53 -8.23 10.16
C ARG A 317 -19.74 -9.09 9.19
N ALA A 318 -19.46 -10.32 9.63
CA ALA A 318 -19.63 -11.55 8.86
C ALA A 318 -18.98 -12.70 9.64
N ARG A 319 -19.79 -13.65 10.12
CA ARG A 319 -19.31 -14.99 10.46
C ARG A 319 -18.69 -15.59 9.19
N ASN A 320 -17.39 -15.84 9.20
CA ASN A 320 -16.78 -16.76 8.23
C ASN A 320 -17.32 -18.16 8.51
N VAL A 321 -17.95 -18.77 7.51
CA VAL A 321 -18.42 -20.16 7.54
C VAL A 321 -17.29 -21.14 7.14
N SER A 322 -16.06 -20.66 6.95
CA SER A 322 -14.88 -21.50 6.75
C SER A 322 -13.99 -21.46 7.99
N GLY A 323 -14.11 -22.47 8.85
CA GLY A 323 -13.23 -22.68 9.99
C GLY A 323 -11.77 -22.77 9.54
N LEU A 324 -10.96 -21.82 10.01
CA LEU A 324 -9.52 -21.84 10.28
C LEU A 324 -9.10 -20.39 10.60
N GLY A 325 -9.03 -20.03 11.87
CA GLY A 325 -8.60 -18.71 12.34
C GLY A 325 -7.98 -18.80 13.72
N THR A 326 -6.77 -18.28 13.89
CA THR A 326 -6.12 -18.15 15.20
C THR A 326 -6.61 -16.90 15.92
N ALA A 327 -7.51 -17.18 16.85
CA ALA A 327 -7.86 -16.50 18.10
C ALA A 327 -8.78 -15.24 18.10
N PRO A 328 -9.67 -15.16 19.11
CA PRO A 328 -10.87 -14.33 19.12
C PRO A 328 -10.66 -13.00 19.86
N VAL A 329 -11.47 -12.00 19.47
CA VAL A 329 -11.72 -10.80 20.27
C VAL A 329 -12.44 -11.23 21.56
N PRO A 330 -12.03 -10.78 22.76
CA PRO A 330 -12.58 -11.27 24.03
C PRO A 330 -14.09 -11.04 24.15
N ALA A 331 -14.79 -12.09 24.58
CA ALA A 331 -16.20 -12.09 24.92
C ALA A 331 -16.35 -11.90 26.44
N GLU A 332 -16.62 -10.68 26.87
CA GLU A 332 -17.57 -10.35 27.95
C GLU A 332 -17.70 -8.81 28.05
N PRO A 333 -18.91 -8.26 28.26
CA PRO A 333 -19.09 -6.83 28.47
C PRO A 333 -18.68 -6.44 29.90
N PRO A 334 -18.02 -5.28 30.14
CA PRO A 334 -18.12 -4.65 31.44
C PRO A 334 -19.59 -4.31 31.68
N LYS A 335 -20.09 -4.71 32.84
CA LYS A 335 -21.39 -4.28 33.35
C LYS A 335 -21.28 -2.82 33.81
N GLU A 336 -22.37 -2.09 33.54
CA GLU A 336 -22.66 -0.68 33.80
C GLU A 336 -22.10 0.35 32.81
#